data_AF-A0A4Y2SWQ8-F1
#
_entry.id   AF-A0A4Y2SWQ8-F1
#
_cell.length_a   1.000
_cell.length_b   1.000
_cell.length_c   1.000
_cell.angle_alpha   90.00
_cell.angle_beta   90.00
_cell.angle_gamma   90.00
#
_symmetry.space_group_name_H-M   'P 1'
#
loop_
_entity.id
_entity.type
_entity.pdbx_description
1 polymer ?
#
loop_
_entity_poly.entity_id
_entity_poly.type
_entity_poly.pdbx_seq_one_letter_code
_entity_poly.pdbx_strand_id
1 'polypeptide(L)'
;MKKSSLQNKPQDDSDLEETDEPENVLVSHSEAANALEIVLRYIEQSENTTSTDIMYMRRWHNIASTPRITSLRQTNLTNIFTPKYR
;
A
#
# COMPACT_ATOMS: atom_id res chain seq x y z
N MET A 1 -7.68 -55.75 39.24
CA MET A 1 -6.82 -54.58 39.52
C MET A 1 -6.39 -53.97 38.18
N LYS A 2 -6.77 -52.69 37.97
CA LYS A 2 -6.25 -51.71 36.98
C LYS A 2 -6.39 -52.04 35.48
N LYS A 3 -7.39 -51.42 34.82
CA LYS A 3 -7.31 -51.04 33.40
C LYS A 3 -6.85 -49.58 33.34
N SER A 4 -5.72 -49.32 32.72
CA SER A 4 -5.29 -47.98 32.32
C SER A 4 -4.54 -48.09 31.00
N SER A 5 -5.27 -47.99 29.89
CA SER A 5 -4.67 -47.74 28.60
C SER A 5 -4.58 -46.22 28.46
N LEU A 6 -3.42 -45.67 28.81
CA LEU A 6 -3.07 -44.30 28.47
C LEU A 6 -2.81 -44.28 26.97
N GLN A 7 -3.80 -43.81 26.22
CA GLN A 7 -3.60 -43.45 24.82
C GLN A 7 -2.79 -42.16 24.82
N ASN A 8 -1.46 -42.29 24.76
CA ASN A 8 -0.55 -41.17 24.58
C ASN A 8 -0.77 -40.64 23.16
N LYS A 9 -1.59 -39.61 23.01
CA LYS A 9 -1.67 -38.83 21.78
C LYS A 9 -0.30 -38.14 21.61
N PRO A 10 0.33 -38.12 20.42
CA PRO A 10 1.39 -37.16 20.20
C PRO A 10 0.75 -35.77 20.35
N GLN A 11 1.19 -35.02 21.36
CA GLN A 11 1.03 -33.58 21.33
C GLN A 11 1.77 -33.14 20.07
N ASP A 12 0.99 -32.81 19.06
CA ASP A 12 1.44 -31.97 17.97
C ASP A 12 1.60 -30.58 18.60
N ASP A 13 2.72 -30.40 19.33
CA ASP A 13 3.26 -29.09 19.67
C ASP A 13 3.89 -28.52 18.39
N SER A 14 3.11 -28.51 17.29
CA SER A 14 3.20 -27.44 16.32
C SER A 14 2.73 -26.23 17.09
N ASP A 15 3.66 -25.65 17.85
CA ASP A 15 3.64 -24.28 18.31
C ASP A 15 3.25 -23.47 17.07
N LEU A 16 1.95 -23.17 17.00
CA LEU A 16 1.45 -22.08 16.22
C LEU A 16 2.13 -20.89 16.88
N GLU A 17 3.37 -20.62 16.46
CA GLU A 17 3.78 -19.25 16.27
C GLU A 17 2.73 -18.69 15.33
N GLU A 18 1.64 -18.23 15.93
CA GLU A 18 0.89 -17.08 15.49
C GLU A 18 1.94 -15.98 15.45
N THR A 19 2.74 -15.99 14.39
CA THR A 19 3.52 -14.85 13.98
C THR A 19 2.46 -13.79 13.74
N ASP A 20 2.26 -13.00 14.78
CA ASP A 20 1.62 -11.69 14.84
C ASP A 20 2.45 -10.71 13.98
N GLU A 21 2.91 -11.16 12.81
CA GLU A 21 3.38 -10.29 11.76
C GLU A 21 2.16 -9.47 11.38
N PRO A 22 2.21 -8.13 11.53
CA PRO A 22 1.12 -7.32 11.03
C PRO A 22 1.05 -7.64 9.54
N GLU A 23 -0.09 -8.21 9.14
CA GLU A 23 -0.41 -8.46 7.74
C GLU A 23 -0.09 -7.14 7.02
N ASN A 24 1.00 -7.15 6.26
CA ASN A 24 1.62 -5.98 5.68
C ASN A 24 0.80 -5.62 4.43
N VAL A 25 -0.47 -5.32 4.68
CA VAL A 25 -1.46 -4.91 3.70
C VAL A 25 -0.99 -3.56 3.18
N LEU A 26 -0.28 -3.61 2.06
CA LEU A 26 0.12 -2.43 1.33
C LEU A 26 -1.15 -1.68 0.92
N VAL A 27 -1.31 -0.47 1.44
CA VAL A 27 -2.42 0.42 1.08
C VAL A 27 -2.36 0.70 -0.42
N SER A 28 -3.48 0.47 -1.11
CA SER A 28 -3.54 0.73 -2.55
C SER A 28 -3.43 2.23 -2.85
N HIS A 29 -2.94 2.59 -4.04
CA HIS A 29 -2.87 3.99 -4.48
C HIS A 29 -4.22 4.72 -4.39
N SER A 30 -5.31 4.03 -4.78
CA SER A 30 -6.68 4.56 -4.68
C SER A 30 -7.12 4.79 -3.24
N GLU A 31 -6.79 3.87 -2.34
CA GLU A 31 -7.15 3.96 -0.93
C GLU A 31 -6.37 5.07 -0.22
N ALA A 32 -5.07 5.17 -0.50
CA ALA A 32 -4.23 6.27 -0.01
C ALA A 32 -4.73 7.63 -0.52
N ALA A 33 -5.13 7.72 -1.79
CA ALA A 33 -5.69 8.95 -2.36
C ALA A 33 -7.00 9.35 -1.67
N ASN A 34 -7.94 8.43 -1.51
CA ASN A 34 -9.22 8.70 -0.82
C ASN A 34 -9.01 9.15 0.63
N ALA A 35 -8.07 8.51 1.36
CA ALA A 35 -7.74 8.92 2.72
C ALA A 35 -7.18 10.35 2.76
N LEU A 36 -6.27 10.68 1.85
CA LEU A 36 -5.68 12.02 1.76
C LEU A 36 -6.69 13.09 1.34
N GLU A 37 -7.68 12.75 0.52
CA GLU A 37 -8.79 13.65 0.19
C GLU A 37 -9.62 14.01 1.42
N ILE A 38 -9.93 13.03 2.27
CA ILE A 38 -10.66 13.25 3.53
C ILE A 38 -9.85 14.16 4.46
N VAL A 39 -8.55 13.90 4.60
CA VAL A 39 -7.68 14.72 5.45
C VAL A 39 -7.54 16.15 4.92
N LEU A 40 -7.42 16.32 3.60
CA LEU A 40 -7.41 17.65 2.97
C LEU A 40 -8.68 18.44 3.30
N ARG A 41 -9.86 17.82 3.18
CA ARG A 41 -11.13 18.46 3.52
C ARG A 41 -11.19 18.90 4.99
N TYR A 42 -10.64 18.10 5.90
CA TYR A 42 -10.58 18.47 7.31
C TYR A 42 -9.62 19.64 7.56
N ILE A 43 -8.43 19.58 6.98
CA ILE A 43 -7.39 20.59 7.14
C ILE A 43 -7.84 21.94 6.56
N GLU A 44 -8.54 21.95 5.42
CA GLU A 44 -9.12 23.16 4.83
C GLU A 44 -10.21 23.81 5.70
N GLN A 45 -10.83 23.07 6.62
CA GLN A 45 -11.83 23.59 7.57
C GLN A 45 -11.22 24.03 8.91
N SER A 46 -9.98 23.64 9.20
CA SER A 46 -9.32 23.94 10.46
C SER A 46 -8.76 25.36 10.49
N GLU A 47 -9.12 26.12 11.53
CA GLU A 47 -8.65 27.51 11.73
C GLU A 47 -7.14 27.62 11.97
N ASN A 48 -6.50 26.55 12.46
CA ASN A 48 -5.07 26.52 12.78
C ASN A 48 -4.19 26.03 11.62
N THR A 49 -4.80 25.79 10.46
CA THR A 49 -4.10 25.25 9.31
C THR A 49 -3.28 26.33 8.61
N THR A 50 -2.01 26.04 8.34
CA THR A 50 -1.18 26.91 7.51
C THR A 50 -1.29 26.52 6.04
N SER A 51 -1.12 27.48 5.12
CA SER A 51 -1.11 27.19 3.67
C SER A 51 -0.07 26.12 3.28
N THR A 52 1.03 26.03 4.01
CA THR A 52 2.07 25.01 3.88
C THR A 52 1.51 23.60 4.08
N ASP A 53 0.66 23.39 5.09
CA ASP A 53 0.06 22.09 5.39
C ASP A 53 -0.83 21.62 4.23
N ILE A 54 -1.65 22.53 3.71
CA ILE A 54 -2.52 22.28 2.54
C ILE A 54 -1.67 21.92 1.32
N MET A 55 -0.59 22.66 1.05
CA MET A 55 0.31 22.37 -0.06
C MET A 55 0.98 21.00 0.06
N TYR A 56 1.45 20.61 1.24
CA TYR A 56 2.05 19.30 1.48
C TYR A 56 1.03 18.18 1.28
N MET A 57 -0.17 18.31 1.83
CA MET A 57 -1.20 17.27 1.72
C MET A 57 -1.70 17.11 0.28
N ARG A 58 -1.85 18.21 -0.48
CA ARG A 58 -2.17 18.15 -1.91
C ARG A 58 -1.08 17.47 -2.72
N ARG A 59 0.20 17.72 -2.39
CA ARG A 59 1.32 17.05 -3.05
C ARG A 59 1.28 15.54 -2.82
N TRP A 60 1.03 15.10 -1.59
CA TRP A 60 0.90 13.68 -1.27
C TRP A 60 -0.31 13.04 -1.94
N HIS A 61 -1.46 13.70 -1.92
CA HIS A 61 -2.65 13.26 -2.62
C HIS A 61 -2.34 13.02 -4.11
N ASN A 62 -1.69 13.96 -4.78
CA ASN A 62 -1.33 13.82 -6.20
C ASN A 62 -0.38 12.65 -6.46
N ILE A 63 0.57 12.37 -5.57
CA ILE A 63 1.47 11.20 -5.68
C ILE A 63 0.69 9.90 -5.50
N ALA A 64 -0.30 9.88 -4.60
CA ALA A 64 -1.17 8.72 -4.41
C ALA A 64 -2.11 8.51 -5.62
N SER A 65 -2.75 9.57 -6.12
CA SER A 65 -3.72 9.53 -7.23
C SER A 65 -3.07 9.29 -8.60
N THR A 66 -1.83 9.69 -8.79
CA THR A 66 -1.08 9.37 -10.01
C THR A 66 -0.22 8.15 -9.76
N PRO A 67 -0.65 6.93 -10.16
CA PRO A 67 0.29 5.84 -10.24
C PRO A 67 1.36 6.33 -11.21
N ARG A 68 2.61 6.32 -10.76
CA ARG A 68 3.80 6.75 -11.51
C ARG A 68 4.06 5.89 -12.75
N ILE A 69 3.04 5.26 -13.31
CA ILE A 69 3.01 4.75 -14.69
C ILE A 69 2.88 5.99 -15.59
N THR A 70 3.98 6.73 -15.66
CA THR A 70 4.41 7.13 -17.00
C THR A 70 4.64 5.82 -17.74
N SER A 71 3.62 5.35 -18.45
CA SER A 71 3.78 4.44 -19.59
C SER A 71 4.50 5.15 -20.75
N LEU A 72 5.22 6.24 -20.46
CA LEU A 72 6.25 6.80 -21.29
C LEU A 72 7.32 5.71 -21.39
N ARG A 73 7.07 4.76 -22.29
CA ARG A 73 8.08 3.83 -22.76
C ARG A 73 9.28 4.70 -23.06
N GLN A 74 10.37 4.53 -22.31
CA GLN A 74 11.65 5.05 -22.73
C GLN A 74 11.93 4.38 -24.06
N THR A 75 11.59 5.05 -25.16
CA THR A 75 12.03 4.63 -26.47
C THR A 75 13.42 5.17 -26.64
N ASN A 76 14.32 4.32 -27.12
CA ASN A 76 15.67 4.74 -27.45
C ASN A 76 15.60 5.92 -28.45
N LEU A 77 16.49 6.91 -28.36
CA LEU A 77 16.47 8.09 -29.23
C LEU A 77 16.46 7.70 -30.73
N THR A 78 17.08 6.56 -31.04
CA THR A 78 17.12 5.97 -32.37
C THR A 78 15.74 5.61 -32.94
N ASN A 79 14.74 5.31 -32.09
CA ASN A 79 13.39 4.96 -32.53
C ASN A 79 12.62 6.15 -33.14
N ILE A 80 13.07 7.39 -32.91
CA ILE A 80 12.50 8.61 -33.53
C ILE A 80 12.95 8.72 -34.99
N PHE A 81 14.14 8.19 -35.30
CA PHE A 81 14.75 8.27 -36.62
C PHE A 81 14.50 7.04 -37.48
N THR A 82 13.91 5.98 -36.93
CA THR A 82 13.48 4.83 -37.73
C THR A 82 12.14 5.12 -38.38
N PRO A 83 12.06 5.32 -39.72
CA PRO A 83 10.78 5.45 -40.40
C PRO A 83 9.98 4.16 -40.20
N LYS A 84 8.76 4.28 -39.69
CA LYS A 84 7.80 3.17 -39.72
C LYS A 84 7.40 2.95 -41.17
N TYR A 85 8.01 1.96 -41.82
CA TYR A 85 7.50 1.47 -43.10
C TYR A 85 6.06 1.01 -42.89
N ARG A 86 5.17 1.57 -43.70
CA ARG A 86 3.72 1.40 -43.64
C ARG A 86 3.30 0.21 -44.50
#